data_AF-A0A7Y0FHD3-F1
#
_entry.id   AF-A0A7Y0FHD3-F1
#
_cell.length_a   1.000
_cell.length_b   1.000
_cell.length_c   1.000
_cell.angle_alpha   90.00
_cell.angle_beta   90.00
_cell.angle_gamma   90.00
#
_symmetry.space_group_name_H-M   'P 1'
#
loop_
_entity.id
_entity.type
_entity.pdbx_description
1 polymer ?
#
loop_
_entity_poly.entity_id
_entity_poly.type
_entity_poly.pdbx_seq_one_letter_code
_entity_poly.pdbx_strand_id
1 'polypeptide(L)'
;MNSVNEILRFKIVLIYLLFIYVLSSCSEKKEEVINGEEAITILVQPFKDINSGDVAEVAKEIRKLYPKVKVLEPVDLPTKSYYKPRNRYRADSIISFLSKNTRKSFVTIGLTTKDISTTKGI
;
A
#
# COMPACT_ATOMS: atom_id res chain seq x y z
N MET A 1 -19.81 -2.39 -64.07
CA MET A 1 -18.81 -3.21 -63.35
C MET A 1 -17.92 -2.42 -62.38
N ASN A 2 -17.98 -1.08 -62.36
CA ASN A 2 -17.12 -0.26 -61.48
C ASN A 2 -17.75 0.01 -60.09
N SER A 3 -19.07 0.21 -60.02
CA SER A 3 -19.76 0.55 -58.77
C SER A 3 -19.74 -0.59 -57.71
N VAL A 4 -19.89 -1.85 -58.13
CA VAL A 4 -19.84 -3.01 -57.21
C VAL A 4 -18.44 -3.19 -56.61
N ASN A 5 -17.39 -2.92 -57.38
CA ASN A 5 -16.01 -2.98 -56.92
C ASN A 5 -15.67 -1.84 -55.96
N GLU A 6 -16.23 -0.64 -56.16
CA GLU A 6 -16.09 0.49 -55.23
C GLU A 6 -16.81 0.23 -53.90
N ILE A 7 -18.01 -0.37 -53.93
CA ILE A 7 -18.73 -0.78 -52.72
C ILE A 7 -17.95 -1.89 -51.97
N LEU A 8 -17.35 -2.83 -52.70
CA LEU A 8 -16.53 -3.90 -52.12
C LEU A 8 -15.25 -3.33 -51.48
N ARG A 9 -14.59 -2.38 -52.16
CA ARG A 9 -13.41 -1.66 -51.63
C ARG A 9 -13.76 -0.87 -50.37
N PHE A 10 -14.88 -0.16 -50.36
CA PHE A 10 -15.33 0.60 -49.21
C PHE A 10 -15.59 -0.30 -47.99
N LYS A 11 -16.22 -1.47 -48.20
CA LYS A 11 -16.43 -2.47 -47.14
C LYS A 11 -15.12 -3.04 -46.61
N ILE A 12 -14.13 -3.30 -47.47
CA ILE A 12 -12.80 -3.76 -47.05
C ILE A 12 -12.11 -2.70 -46.20
N VAL A 13 -12.12 -1.43 -46.61
CA VAL A 13 -11.57 -0.32 -45.82
C VAL A 13 -12.26 -0.19 -44.47
N LEU A 14 -13.60 -0.35 -44.42
CA LEU A 14 -14.38 -0.30 -43.19
C LEU A 14 -14.01 -1.44 -42.23
N ILE A 15 -13.77 -2.64 -42.75
CA ILE A 15 -13.31 -3.80 -41.97
C ILE A 15 -11.92 -3.55 -41.40
N TYR A 16 -10.99 -3.00 -42.20
CA TYR A 16 -9.64 -2.65 -41.71
C TYR A 16 -9.66 -1.60 -40.62
N LEU A 17 -10.49 -0.55 -40.75
CA LEU A 17 -10.65 0.48 -39.71
C LEU A 17 -11.21 -0.10 -38.40
N LEU A 18 -12.15 -1.05 -38.50
CA LEU A 18 -12.74 -1.71 -37.34
C LEU A 18 -11.73 -2.65 -36.65
N PHE A 19 -10.85 -3.31 -37.42
CA PHE A 19 -9.78 -4.15 -36.89
C PHE A 19 -8.70 -3.33 -36.15
N ILE A 20 -8.35 -2.14 -36.68
CA ILE A 20 -7.42 -1.20 -36.01
C ILE A 20 -7.99 -0.70 -34.68
N TYR A 21 -9.31 -0.48 -34.60
CA TYR A 21 -9.98 -0.04 -33.37
C TYR A 21 -9.91 -1.11 -32.27
N VAL A 22 -10.02 -2.39 -32.61
CA VAL A 22 -9.93 -3.50 -31.66
C VAL A 22 -8.50 -3.65 -31.09
N LEU A 23 -7.47 -3.38 -31.89
CA LEU A 23 -6.07 -3.41 -31.43
C LEU A 23 -5.71 -2.27 -30.47
N SER A 24 -6.49 -1.19 -30.44
CA SER A 24 -6.24 -0.03 -29.57
C SER A 24 -6.88 -0.15 -28.18
N SER A 25 -7.62 -1.25 -27.90
CA SER A 25 -8.34 -1.46 -26.64
C SER A 25 -7.54 -2.20 -25.56
N CYS A 26 -6.23 -2.33 -25.70
CA CYS A 26 -5.35 -2.69 -24.59
C CYS A 26 -4.94 -1.43 -23.82
N SER A 27 -5.77 -1.02 -22.87
CA SER A 27 -5.31 -0.21 -21.74
C SER A 27 -4.71 -1.16 -20.72
N GLU A 28 -3.48 -1.61 -20.97
CA GLU A 28 -2.67 -2.19 -19.92
C GLU A 28 -2.46 -1.07 -18.88
N LYS A 29 -3.07 -1.24 -17.70
CA LYS A 29 -2.55 -0.59 -16.51
C LYS A 29 -1.08 -0.98 -16.48
N LYS A 30 -0.17 -0.01 -16.58
CA LYS A 30 1.26 -0.25 -16.34
C LYS A 30 1.38 -0.87 -14.96
N GLU A 31 1.42 -2.20 -14.91
CA GLU A 31 2.03 -2.90 -13.81
C GLU A 31 3.48 -2.45 -13.85
N GLU A 32 3.87 -1.67 -12.84
CA GLU A 32 5.27 -1.44 -12.57
C GLU A 32 5.92 -2.82 -12.44
N VAL A 33 6.60 -3.22 -13.50
CA VAL A 33 7.49 -4.37 -13.51
C VAL A 33 8.57 -4.04 -12.48
N ILE A 34 8.39 -4.55 -11.26
CA ILE A 34 9.40 -4.49 -10.20
C ILE A 34 10.52 -5.41 -10.64
N ASN A 35 11.43 -4.87 -11.44
CA ASN A 35 12.68 -5.52 -11.80
C ASN A 35 13.58 -5.51 -10.55
N GLY A 36 13.72 -6.68 -9.92
CA GLY A 36 14.56 -6.90 -8.74
C GLY A 36 13.83 -6.65 -7.44
N GLU A 37 13.95 -7.57 -6.49
CA GLU A 37 13.40 -7.48 -5.13
C GLU A 37 13.62 -6.08 -4.54
N GLU A 38 12.62 -5.20 -4.61
CA GLU A 38 12.71 -3.88 -4.00
C GLU A 38 12.82 -4.11 -2.49
N ALA A 39 14.04 -4.02 -1.97
CA ALA A 39 14.32 -4.27 -0.57
C ALA A 39 13.45 -3.36 0.30
N ILE A 40 12.48 -3.98 0.97
CA ILE A 40 11.47 -3.36 1.83
C ILE A 40 12.18 -2.54 2.91
N THR A 41 11.74 -1.30 3.10
CA THR A 41 12.19 -0.46 4.21
C THR A 41 11.19 -0.52 5.36
N ILE A 42 11.64 -0.92 6.54
CA ILE A 42 10.82 -0.94 7.75
C ILE A 42 10.94 0.40 8.47
N LEU A 43 9.80 1.01 8.76
CA LEU A 43 9.66 2.20 9.61
C LEU A 43 9.16 1.75 10.98
N VAL A 44 9.96 1.94 12.02
CA VAL A 44 9.54 1.74 13.40
C VAL A 44 8.97 3.04 13.91
N GLN A 45 7.65 3.09 14.13
CA GLN A 45 6.92 4.26 14.62
C GLN A 45 6.59 4.08 16.12
N PRO A 46 7.38 4.65 17.04
CA PRO A 46 7.01 4.65 18.44
C PRO A 46 5.81 5.58 18.67
N PHE A 47 4.94 5.20 19.59
CA PHE A 47 4.01 6.11 20.23
C PHE A 47 4.64 6.70 21.50
N LYS A 48 4.17 7.86 21.96
CA LYS A 48 4.81 8.57 23.09
C LYS A 48 4.84 7.80 24.43
N ASP A 49 4.10 6.71 24.54
CA ASP A 49 4.00 5.92 25.76
C ASP A 49 5.09 4.84 25.91
N ILE A 50 5.85 4.53 24.86
CA ILE A 50 6.99 3.60 24.93
C ILE A 50 8.32 4.35 25.11
N ASN A 51 9.23 3.80 25.91
CA ASN A 51 10.54 4.41 26.13
C ASN A 51 11.50 4.14 24.96
N SER A 52 12.50 5.01 24.78
CA SER A 52 13.44 4.94 23.66
C SER A 52 14.40 3.75 23.71
N GLY A 53 14.67 3.19 24.89
CA GLY A 53 15.49 2.00 25.07
C GLY A 53 14.84 0.76 24.45
N ASP A 54 13.57 0.51 24.79
CA ASP A 54 12.78 -0.60 24.24
C ASP A 54 12.66 -0.48 22.71
N VAL A 55 12.42 0.74 22.20
CA VAL A 55 12.34 1.02 20.76
C VAL A 55 13.67 0.71 20.07
N ALA A 56 14.79 1.10 20.66
CA ALA A 56 16.12 0.84 20.12
C ALA A 56 16.45 -0.66 20.10
N GLU A 57 16.07 -1.39 21.14
CA GLU A 57 16.24 -2.85 21.21
C GLU A 57 15.42 -3.56 20.15
N VAL A 58 14.11 -3.26 20.03
CA VAL A 58 13.25 -3.84 18.99
C VAL A 58 13.78 -3.52 17.60
N ALA A 59 14.18 -2.27 17.34
CA ALA A 59 14.74 -1.88 16.04
C ALA A 59 16.06 -2.61 15.74
N LYS A 60 16.92 -2.83 16.75
CA LYS A 60 18.16 -3.60 16.61
C LYS A 60 17.88 -5.06 16.24
N GLU A 61 16.90 -5.70 16.86
CA GLU A 61 16.53 -7.08 16.53
C GLU A 61 15.92 -7.20 15.13
N ILE A 62 15.04 -6.27 14.74
CA ILE A 62 14.48 -6.24 13.36
C ILE A 62 15.60 -6.08 12.32
N ARG A 63 16.62 -5.26 12.60
CA ARG A 63 17.76 -5.03 11.68
C ARG A 63 18.56 -6.30 11.34
N LYS A 64 18.53 -7.32 12.19
CA LYS A 64 19.20 -8.60 11.92
C LYS A 64 18.59 -9.35 10.73
N LEU A 65 17.30 -9.13 10.47
CA LEU A 65 16.55 -9.78 9.40
C LEU A 65 16.29 -8.85 8.21
N TYR A 66 16.09 -7.55 8.49
CA TYR A 66 15.79 -6.55 7.48
C TYR A 66 16.80 -5.39 7.61
N PRO A 67 17.77 -5.23 6.68
CA PRO A 67 18.85 -4.25 6.86
C PRO A 67 18.38 -2.79 6.79
N LYS A 68 17.24 -2.51 6.11
CA LYS A 68 16.70 -1.16 5.94
C LYS A 68 15.66 -0.85 7.01
N VAL A 69 16.09 -0.46 8.21
CA VAL A 69 15.21 -0.06 9.32
C VAL A 69 15.45 1.38 9.75
N LYS A 70 14.40 2.19 9.77
CA LYS A 70 14.41 3.58 10.27
C LYS A 70 13.48 3.70 11.48
N VAL A 71 13.97 4.28 12.57
CA VAL A 71 13.15 4.67 13.72
C VAL A 71 12.65 6.09 13.48
N LEU A 72 11.35 6.31 13.63
CA LEU A 72 10.71 7.62 13.46
C LEU A 72 10.57 8.34 14.80
N GLU A 73 10.31 9.66 14.73
CA GLU A 73 9.98 10.45 15.92
C GLU A 73 8.68 9.95 16.58
N PRO A 74 8.61 9.91 17.93
CA PRO A 74 7.41 9.47 18.63
C PRO A 74 6.18 10.35 18.34
N VAL A 75 5.03 9.71 18.13
CA VAL A 75 3.74 10.39 17.89
C VAL A 75 2.70 10.01 18.94
N ASP A 76 1.65 10.81 19.09
CA ASP A 76 0.52 10.47 19.96
C ASP A 76 -0.31 9.32 19.36
N LEU A 77 -0.88 8.48 20.22
CA LEU A 77 -1.89 7.52 19.78
C LEU A 77 -3.11 8.27 19.22
N PRO A 78 -3.65 7.84 18.07
CA PRO A 78 -4.78 8.52 17.45
C PRO A 78 -6.00 8.42 18.37
N THR A 79 -6.54 9.56 18.81
CA THR A 79 -7.67 9.63 19.76
C THR A 79 -8.89 8.83 19.31
N LYS A 80 -9.15 8.80 17.99
CA LYS A 80 -10.23 8.03 17.36
C LYS A 80 -10.09 6.51 17.51
N SER A 81 -8.90 6.01 17.86
CA SER A 81 -8.68 4.59 18.12
C SER A 81 -9.00 4.18 19.55
N TYR A 82 -9.20 5.13 20.47
CA TYR A 82 -9.49 4.81 21.88
C TYR A 82 -10.92 4.28 22.05
N TYR A 83 -11.05 3.11 22.65
CA TYR A 83 -12.32 2.47 22.97
C TYR A 83 -12.61 2.57 24.46
N LYS A 84 -13.36 3.63 24.81
CA LYS A 84 -13.68 4.01 26.20
C LYS A 84 -14.24 2.87 27.07
N PRO A 85 -15.16 2.00 26.60
CA PRO A 85 -15.76 0.98 27.46
C PRO A 85 -14.78 -0.03 28.06
N ARG A 86 -13.62 -0.26 27.43
CA ARG A 86 -12.61 -1.24 27.90
C ARG A 86 -11.24 -0.63 28.19
N ASN A 87 -11.08 0.69 28.07
CA ASN A 87 -9.79 1.38 28.25
C ASN A 87 -8.66 0.80 27.36
N ARG A 88 -8.99 0.42 26.12
CA ARG A 88 -8.05 -0.15 25.13
C ARG A 88 -8.10 0.63 23.83
N TYR A 89 -7.05 0.54 23.03
CA TYR A 89 -7.01 1.14 21.69
C TYR A 89 -7.28 0.09 20.61
N ARG A 90 -8.01 0.46 19.55
CA ARG A 90 -8.30 -0.44 18.43
C ARG A 90 -7.13 -0.46 17.45
N ALA A 91 -6.48 -1.61 17.33
CA ALA A 91 -5.39 -1.88 16.40
C ALA A 91 -5.79 -1.54 14.96
N ASP A 92 -7.00 -1.88 14.51
CA ASP A 92 -7.44 -1.56 13.14
C ASP A 92 -7.43 -0.05 12.85
N SER A 93 -7.83 0.76 13.85
CA SER A 93 -7.82 2.22 13.75
C SER A 93 -6.40 2.78 13.79
N ILE A 94 -5.51 2.17 14.59
CA ILE A 94 -4.08 2.52 14.62
C ILE A 94 -3.43 2.18 13.27
N ILE A 95 -3.66 0.99 12.73
CA ILE A 95 -3.13 0.55 11.43
C ILE A 95 -3.62 1.46 10.31
N SER A 96 -4.91 1.83 10.30
CA SER A 96 -5.46 2.78 9.34
C SER A 96 -4.85 4.18 9.47
N PHE A 97 -4.47 4.60 10.67
CA PHE A 97 -3.75 5.86 10.88
C PHE A 97 -2.33 5.78 10.31
N LEU A 98 -1.58 4.71 10.59
CA LEU A 98 -0.21 4.52 10.11
C LEU A 98 -0.12 4.33 8.59
N SER A 99 -1.10 3.63 7.99
CA SER A 99 -1.08 3.33 6.55
C SER A 99 -1.18 4.57 5.67
N LYS A 100 -1.82 5.65 6.15
CA LYS A 100 -1.92 6.94 5.42
C LYS A 100 -0.56 7.56 5.10
N ASN A 101 0.45 7.28 5.92
CA ASN A 101 1.81 7.80 5.74
C ASN A 101 2.81 6.71 5.30
N THR A 102 2.33 5.48 5.05
CA THR A 102 3.19 4.37 4.60
C THR A 102 3.12 4.27 3.08
N ARG A 103 4.24 4.54 2.42
CA ARG A 103 4.33 4.50 0.94
C ARG A 103 4.58 3.07 0.46
N LYS A 104 4.42 2.84 -0.85
CA LYS A 104 4.78 1.57 -1.50
C LYS A 104 6.24 1.21 -1.19
N SER A 105 6.52 -0.08 -0.97
CA SER A 105 7.86 -0.61 -0.62
C SER A 105 8.37 -0.22 0.77
N PHE A 106 7.48 0.31 1.62
CA PHE A 106 7.71 0.52 3.05
C PHE A 106 6.71 -0.29 3.88
N VAL A 107 7.13 -0.69 5.07
CA VAL A 107 6.27 -1.31 6.10
C VAL A 107 6.44 -0.51 7.38
N THR A 108 5.33 -0.04 7.97
CA THR A 108 5.36 0.68 9.25
C THR A 108 4.92 -0.22 10.38
N ILE A 109 5.74 -0.33 11.43
CA ILE A 109 5.47 -1.08 12.66
C ILE A 109 5.27 -0.06 13.78
N GLY A 110 4.06 0.01 14.32
CA GLY A 110 3.75 0.86 15.48
C GLY A 110 4.13 0.17 16.80
N LEU A 111 4.79 0.88 17.70
CA LEU A 111 5.15 0.37 19.04
C LEU A 111 4.45 1.19 20.13
N THR A 112 3.71 0.51 21.00
CA THR A 112 3.01 1.09 22.15
C THR A 112 2.98 0.11 23.31
N THR A 113 2.93 0.62 24.53
CA THR A 113 2.68 -0.12 25.78
C THR A 113 1.19 -0.14 26.14
N LYS A 114 0.35 0.65 25.45
CA LYS A 114 -1.10 0.62 25.66
C LYS A 114 -1.70 -0.69 25.17
N ASP A 115 -2.69 -1.16 25.91
CA ASP A 115 -3.42 -2.37 25.55
C ASP A 115 -4.26 -2.16 24.28
N ILE A 116 -4.19 -3.10 23.34
CA ILE A 116 -4.81 -3.02 22.02
C ILE A 116 -5.80 -4.15 21.74
N SER A 117 -6.87 -3.88 21.00
CA SER A 117 -7.87 -4.86 20.55
C SER A 117 -8.16 -4.74 19.05
N THR A 118 -8.81 -5.72 18.45
CA THR A 118 -9.24 -5.67 17.03
C THR A 118 -10.76 -5.65 16.94
N THR A 119 -11.34 -5.36 15.78
CA THR A 119 -12.79 -5.37 15.60
C THR A 119 -13.37 -6.78 15.71
N LYS A 120 -12.64 -7.79 15.22
CA LYS A 120 -13.02 -9.19 15.37
C LYS A 120 -12.83 -9.70 16.80
N GLY A 121 -12.09 -8.95 17.62
CA GLY A 121 -11.97 -9.16 19.05
C GLY A 121 -12.42 -7.93 19.82
N ILE A 122 -13.76 -7.68 19.84
CA ILE A 122 -14.41 -7.04 21.00
C ILE A 122 -13.56 -7.32 22.23
#